data_AF-A0A6I8MBG5-F1
#
_entry.id   AF-A0A6I8MBG5-F1
#
_cell.length_a   1.000
_cell.length_b   1.000
_cell.length_c   1.000
_cell.angle_alpha   90.00
_cell.angle_beta   90.00
_cell.angle_gamma   90.00
#
_symmetry.space_group_name_H-M   'P 1'
#
loop_
_entity.id
_entity.type
_entity.pdbx_description
1 polymer ?
#
loop_
_entity_poly.entity_id
_entity_poly.type
_entity_poly.pdbx_seq_one_letter_code
_entity_poly.pdbx_strand_id
1 'polypeptide(L)'
;MHNTTTQKPAGSRAHLAGAFDIRNVIGALIGLYGVILVVCSFALDPGINPDTGVAKNAQDNLWAGLAMVIVGVVFFAWAKLRPIVIEESVGEK
;
A
#
# COMPACT_ATOMS: atom_id res chain seq x y z
N MET A 1 54.89 -22.05 0.41
CA MET A 1 53.65 -22.83 0.57
C MET A 1 52.49 -21.84 0.54
N HIS A 2 51.72 -21.84 -0.55
CA HIS A 2 50.67 -20.86 -0.84
C HIS A 2 49.33 -21.52 -0.50
N ASN A 3 48.71 -21.14 0.60
CA ASN A 3 47.42 -21.68 1.01
C ASN A 3 46.32 -20.89 0.28
N THR A 4 45.91 -21.39 -0.89
CA THR A 4 44.75 -20.87 -1.62
C THR A 4 43.51 -21.53 -1.04
N THR A 5 42.98 -20.94 0.03
CA THR A 5 41.64 -21.31 0.54
C THR A 5 40.62 -20.70 -0.40
N THR A 6 40.03 -21.53 -1.25
CA THR A 6 38.90 -21.17 -2.12
C THR A 6 37.72 -20.77 -1.24
N GLN A 7 37.54 -19.47 -0.97
CA GLN A 7 36.39 -18.95 -0.26
C GLN A 7 35.18 -19.03 -1.21
N LYS A 8 34.30 -20.01 -0.99
CA LYS A 8 32.99 -20.08 -1.62
C LYS A 8 32.22 -18.80 -1.24
N PRO A 9 31.72 -17.99 -2.19
CA PRO A 9 30.96 -16.80 -1.83
C PRO A 9 29.76 -17.26 -1.00
N ALA A 10 29.68 -16.76 0.24
CA ALA A 10 28.54 -16.99 1.11
C ALA A 10 27.30 -16.44 0.38
N GLY A 11 26.36 -17.32 0.04
CA GLY A 11 25.19 -16.95 -0.73
C GLY A 11 24.42 -15.84 -0.01
N SER A 12 24.25 -14.71 -0.68
CA SER A 12 23.31 -13.65 -0.29
C SER A 12 21.95 -14.29 -0.03
N ARG A 13 21.50 -14.29 1.23
CA ARG A 13 20.11 -14.57 1.55
C ARG A 13 19.35 -13.30 1.17
N ALA A 14 18.72 -13.30 0.01
CA ALA A 14 17.82 -12.21 -0.35
C ALA A 14 16.58 -12.29 0.54
N HIS A 15 16.56 -11.53 1.63
CA HIS A 15 15.34 -11.35 2.41
C HIS A 15 14.41 -10.43 1.63
N LEU A 16 13.32 -10.99 1.12
CA LEU A 16 12.25 -10.21 0.55
C LEU A 16 11.63 -9.38 1.68
N ALA A 17 12.06 -8.14 1.86
CA ALA A 17 11.37 -7.16 2.70
C ALA A 17 9.97 -6.77 2.14
N GLY A 18 9.49 -7.50 1.13
CA GLY A 18 8.34 -7.16 0.31
C GLY A 18 7.00 -7.11 1.05
N ALA A 19 6.90 -7.67 2.27
CA ALA A 19 5.70 -7.52 3.09
C ALA A 19 5.54 -6.09 3.67
N PHE A 20 6.65 -5.34 3.84
CA PHE A 20 6.68 -3.98 4.36
C PHE A 20 7.03 -2.94 3.28
N ASP A 21 6.53 -3.14 2.06
CA ASP A 21 6.58 -2.08 1.04
C ASP A 21 5.59 -0.97 1.40
N ILE A 22 6.10 0.27 1.51
CA ILE A 22 5.29 1.45 1.83
C ILE A 22 4.12 1.64 0.85
N ARG A 23 4.27 1.23 -0.42
CA ARG A 23 3.21 1.32 -1.43
C ARG A 23 2.05 0.39 -1.12
N ASN A 24 2.34 -0.77 -0.55
CA ASN A 24 1.31 -1.73 -0.15
C ASN A 24 0.52 -1.20 1.06
N VAL A 25 1.20 -0.56 2.02
CA VAL A 25 0.56 0.10 3.18
C VAL A 25 -0.31 1.28 2.73
N ILE A 26 0.25 2.18 1.91
CA ILE A 26 -0.50 3.33 1.38
C ILE A 26 -1.70 2.85 0.55
N GLY A 27 -1.49 1.90 -0.36
CA GLY A 27 -2.55 1.32 -1.19
C GLY A 27 -3.66 0.68 -0.38
N ALA A 28 -3.32 -0.05 0.69
CA ALA A 28 -4.29 -0.66 1.59
C ALA A 28 -5.09 0.36 2.39
N LEU A 29 -4.44 1.38 2.95
CA LEU A 29 -5.13 2.43 3.71
C LEU A 29 -6.08 3.24 2.82
N ILE A 30 -5.60 3.68 1.65
CA ILE A 30 -6.43 4.42 0.69
C ILE A 30 -7.58 3.53 0.19
N GLY A 31 -7.29 2.30 -0.23
CA GLY A 31 -8.29 1.37 -0.75
C GLY A 31 -9.35 1.01 0.27
N LEU A 32 -8.95 0.68 1.51
CA LEU A 32 -9.87 0.36 2.59
C LEU A 32 -10.80 1.54 2.90
N TYR A 33 -10.24 2.75 3.03
CA TYR A 33 -11.06 3.93 3.27
C TYR A 33 -11.99 4.23 2.08
N GLY A 34 -11.52 4.05 0.85
CA GLY A 34 -12.35 4.16 -0.35
C GLY A 34 -13.54 3.18 -0.32
N VAL A 35 -13.32 1.92 0.05
CA VAL A 35 -14.39 0.93 0.23
C VAL A 35 -15.37 1.37 1.32
N ILE A 36 -14.87 1.88 2.45
CA ILE A 36 -15.72 2.42 3.52
C ILE A 36 -16.62 3.52 2.97
N LEU A 37 -16.08 4.50 2.23
CA LEU A 37 -16.90 5.58 1.66
C LEU A 37 -17.95 5.08 0.67
N VAL A 38 -17.62 4.09 -0.17
CA VAL A 38 -18.59 3.46 -1.06
C VAL A 38 -19.72 2.82 -0.25
N VAL A 39 -19.42 2.08 0.82
CA VAL A 39 -20.45 1.50 1.70
C VAL A 39 -21.28 2.60 2.36
N CYS A 40 -20.64 3.65 2.90
CA CYS A 40 -21.32 4.78 3.51
C CYS A 40 -22.30 5.46 2.54
N SER A 41 -21.98 5.53 1.24
CA SER A 41 -22.89 6.13 0.24
C SER A 41 -24.23 5.42 0.11
N PHE A 42 -24.32 4.13 0.46
CA PHE A 42 -25.55 3.35 0.32
C PHE A 42 -26.17 2.96 1.66
N ALA A 43 -25.35 2.82 2.70
CA ALA A 43 -25.77 2.29 3.99
C ALA A 43 -25.94 3.34 5.09
N LEU A 44 -25.39 4.55 4.92
CA LEU A 44 -25.39 5.58 5.96
C LEU A 44 -26.01 6.89 5.46
N ASP A 45 -26.62 7.61 6.38
CA ASP A 45 -27.08 8.99 6.13
C ASP A 45 -25.86 9.93 5.98
N PRO A 46 -25.78 10.73 4.91
CA PRO A 46 -24.64 11.61 4.66
C PRO A 46 -24.55 12.81 5.62
N GLY A 47 -25.59 13.04 6.43
CA GLY A 47 -25.69 14.09 7.43
C GLY A 47 -26.03 15.46 6.84
N ILE A 48 -25.95 16.47 7.70
CA ILE A 48 -26.20 17.88 7.37
C ILE A 48 -24.87 18.61 7.20
N ASN A 49 -24.80 19.49 6.20
CA ASN A 49 -23.68 20.38 6.01
C ASN A 49 -23.70 21.50 7.08
N PRO A 50 -22.65 21.66 7.90
CA PRO A 50 -22.66 22.61 9.01
C PRO A 50 -22.64 24.08 8.58
N ASP A 51 -22.14 24.38 7.37
CA ASP A 51 -22.02 25.74 6.86
C ASP A 51 -23.34 26.25 6.26
N THR A 52 -24.12 25.35 5.67
CA THR A 52 -25.34 25.69 4.91
C THR A 52 -26.63 25.20 5.56
N GLY A 53 -26.55 24.25 6.51
CA GLY A 53 -27.70 23.61 7.13
C GLY A 53 -28.49 22.68 6.22
N VAL A 54 -28.02 22.41 4.99
CA VAL A 54 -28.71 21.52 4.04
C VAL A 54 -28.19 20.08 4.14
N ALA A 55 -29.04 19.12 3.76
CA ALA A 55 -28.64 17.72 3.66
C ALA A 55 -27.51 17.56 2.64
N LYS A 56 -26.49 16.78 3.01
CA LYS A 56 -25.39 16.43 2.11
C LYS A 56 -25.85 15.40 1.08
N ASN A 57 -25.22 15.40 -0.08
CA ASN A 57 -25.51 14.41 -1.11
C ASN A 57 -24.72 13.12 -0.82
N ALA A 58 -25.41 11.99 -0.75
CA ALA A 58 -24.75 10.70 -0.55
C ALA A 58 -23.75 10.37 -1.69
N GLN A 59 -24.01 10.86 -2.90
CA GLN A 59 -23.13 10.69 -4.06
C GLN A 59 -21.72 11.27 -3.85
N ASP A 60 -21.54 12.23 -2.93
CA ASP A 60 -20.23 12.80 -2.63
C ASP A 60 -19.27 11.72 -2.09
N ASN A 61 -19.77 10.86 -1.19
CA ASN A 61 -19.01 9.73 -0.67
C ASN A 61 -18.72 8.69 -1.76
N LEU A 62 -19.65 8.46 -2.69
CA LEU A 62 -19.48 7.50 -3.78
C LEU A 62 -18.34 7.89 -4.71
N TRP A 63 -18.34 9.15 -5.18
CA TRP A 63 -17.31 9.63 -6.11
C TRP A 63 -15.94 9.68 -5.45
N ALA A 64 -15.85 10.18 -4.21
CA ALA A 64 -14.62 10.18 -3.44
C ALA A 64 -14.10 8.75 -3.19
N GLY A 65 -14.99 7.85 -2.76
CA GLY A 65 -14.67 6.45 -2.50
C GLY A 65 -14.17 5.72 -3.75
N LEU A 66 -14.84 5.89 -4.89
CA LEU A 66 -14.44 5.26 -6.15
C LEU A 66 -13.05 5.75 -6.62
N ALA A 67 -12.78 7.05 -6.53
CA ALA A 67 -11.47 7.60 -6.84
C ALA A 67 -10.38 6.99 -5.95
N MET A 68 -10.63 6.86 -4.64
CA MET A 68 -9.69 6.24 -3.70
C MET A 68 -9.47 4.75 -3.99
N VAL A 69 -10.52 3.99 -4.31
CA VAL A 69 -10.38 2.58 -4.70
C VAL A 69 -9.50 2.43 -5.93
N ILE A 70 -9.72 3.24 -6.96
CA ILE A 70 -8.89 3.24 -8.18
C ILE A 70 -7.43 3.52 -7.83
N VAL A 71 -7.17 4.55 -7.02
CA VAL A 71 -5.80 4.89 -6.59
C VAL A 71 -5.17 3.76 -5.79
N GLY A 72 -5.91 3.12 -4.86
CA GLY A 72 -5.43 1.96 -4.10
C GLY A 72 -5.02 0.79 -5.00
N VAL A 73 -5.85 0.48 -6.02
CA VAL A 73 -5.54 -0.55 -7.02
C VAL A 73 -4.28 -0.19 -7.82
N VAL A 74 -4.11 1.08 -8.20
CA VAL A 74 -2.89 1.54 -8.90
C VAL A 74 -1.65 1.35 -8.02
N PHE A 75 -1.72 1.65 -6.73
CA PHE A 75 -0.61 1.43 -5.80
C PHE A 75 -0.22 -0.04 -5.69
N PHE A 76 -1.21 -0.94 -5.59
CA PHE A 76 -0.96 -2.38 -5.56
C PHE A 76 -0.39 -2.89 -6.88
N ALA A 77 -0.92 -2.44 -8.01
CA ALA A 77 -0.38 -2.77 -9.33
C ALA A 77 1.07 -2.31 -9.47
N TRP A 78 1.39 -1.10 -9.00
CA TRP A 78 2.75 -0.57 -9.04
C TRP A 78 3.72 -1.33 -8.13
N ALA A 79 3.30 -1.69 -6.92
CA ALA A 79 4.08 -2.52 -6.01
C ALA A 79 4.39 -3.89 -6.64
N LYS A 80 3.40 -4.51 -7.30
CA LYS A 80 3.56 -5.77 -8.02
C LYS A 80 4.52 -5.65 -9.21
N LEU A 81 4.44 -4.55 -9.97
CA LEU A 81 5.26 -4.33 -11.17
C LEU A 81 6.72 -3.96 -10.86
N ARG A 82 7.00 -3.36 -9.70
CA ARG A 82 8.36 -2.95 -9.30
C ARG A 82 8.68 -3.39 -7.88
N PRO A 83 8.94 -4.67 -7.61
CA PRO A 83 9.25 -5.16 -6.26
C PRO A 83 10.59 -4.60 -5.74
N ILE A 84 10.66 -4.25 -4.45
CA ILE A 84 11.90 -3.84 -3.78
C ILE A 84 12.60 -5.09 -3.21
N VAL A 85 13.85 -5.31 -3.60
CA VAL A 85 14.71 -6.38 -3.08
C VAL A 85 15.74 -5.74 -2.16
N ILE A 86 15.81 -6.19 -0.90
CA ILE A 86 16.85 -5.75 0.05
C ILE A 86 17.89 -6.86 0.12
N GLU A 87 19.13 -6.54 -0.26
CA GLU A 87 20.27 -7.42 -0.05
C GLU A 87 20.84 -7.14 1.35
N GLU A 88 20.71 -8.10 2.26
CA GLU A 88 21.34 -8.00 3.57
C GLU A 88 22.84 -8.32 3.45
N SER A 89 23.69 -7.30 3.59
CA SER A 89 25.12 -7.52 3.74
C SER A 89 25.38 -8.14 5.11
N VAL A 90 25.76 -9.42 5.13
CA VAL A 90 26.20 -10.11 6.34
C VAL A 90 27.40 -9.33 6.91
N GLY A 91 27.14 -8.56 7.95
CA GLY A 91 28.16 -7.80 8.67
C GLY A 91 29.15 -8.77 9.30
N GLU A 92 30.40 -8.67 8.86
CA GLU A 92 31.54 -9.33 9.47
C GLU A 92 31.73 -8.77 10.90
N LYS A 93 31.64 -9.66 11.90
CA LYS A 93 32.07 -9.40 13.27
C LYS A 93 33.33 -10.20 13.56
#